data_AF-A0A8T6U974-F1
#
_entry.id   AF-A0A8T6U974-F1
#
_cell.length_a   1.000
_cell.length_b   1.000
_cell.length_c   1.000
_cell.angle_alpha   90.00
_cell.angle_beta   90.00
_cell.angle_gamma   90.00
#
_symmetry.space_group_name_H-M   'P 1'
#
loop_
_entity.id
_entity.type
_entity.pdbx_description
1 polymer ?
#
loop_
_entity_poly.entity_id
_entity_poly.type
_entity_poly.pdbx_seq_one_letter_code
_entity_poly.pdbx_strand_id
1 'polypeptide(L)'
;MPRTDADGTEIEYSIDTELSSGNLKFLAEYLRRRYLLEHEKYRTFTNIRIVSENGGQNLFYRVLVPNTKQHVDVTVNASIPIRVTVKLSDTNVPKSFLDQLYEDLFLIVQLFEEETRKTTLYLAFMPGEKMVPEKEKTGMLARIFTDSMLPLYITLMALTFVFFWIFGPYAPLIFVALSFVLLLFSGKLIATSGTWKITEAQPEIQLLQYNFSADEFKEFRRKYAKKIPEIRKALYQTTLAVDKSINCETASDVFAKYGVACKPDDFSVKKVNLREIVEQASSKFNLPVPTVVVTNTIVPNAAAAGLSPRLGTIMVTTGIMTQLEQDELLSVVGHELSHLRAHDPFVMFALSSAEYLLRFYVFWPYLFFFGFYSFWLYFIVAIGLIYFFGKFLEGRADLDSAKKIGQPKVMAEALRKIAFRRLFPLKKREPSFRGYRRSEWLRFDPHPPAYFRIAQLERLQSPEKIEHTFLKSVKDALKGFLRA
;
A
#
# COMPACT_ATOMS: atom_id res chain seq x y z
N MET A 1 5.26 -16.43 -8.98
CA MET A 1 5.26 -16.42 -10.48
C MET A 1 4.61 -17.69 -10.99
N PRO A 2 3.90 -17.66 -12.14
CA PRO A 2 3.36 -18.86 -12.75
C PRO A 2 4.48 -19.82 -13.15
N ARG A 3 4.43 -21.06 -12.68
CA ARG A 3 5.22 -22.17 -13.24
C ARG A 3 4.38 -22.86 -14.29
N THR A 4 4.91 -22.95 -15.50
CA THR A 4 4.30 -23.73 -16.58
C THR A 4 4.96 -25.11 -16.63
N ASP A 5 4.16 -26.14 -16.83
CA ASP A 5 4.65 -27.47 -17.21
C ASP A 5 5.36 -27.44 -18.57
N ALA A 6 6.07 -28.54 -18.89
CA ALA A 6 6.82 -28.68 -20.14
C ALA A 6 5.92 -28.64 -21.39
N ASP A 7 4.65 -29.05 -21.26
CA ASP A 7 3.67 -29.11 -22.34
C ASP A 7 2.85 -27.81 -22.48
N GLY A 8 2.99 -26.85 -21.56
CA GLY A 8 2.28 -25.57 -21.57
C GLY A 8 0.77 -25.67 -21.30
N THR A 9 0.31 -26.80 -20.76
CA THR A 9 -1.11 -27.09 -20.49
C THR A 9 -1.51 -26.81 -19.05
N GLU A 10 -0.55 -26.70 -18.15
CA GLU A 10 -0.77 -26.48 -16.72
C GLU A 10 0.06 -25.28 -16.23
N ILE A 11 -0.63 -24.34 -15.59
CA ILE A 11 -0.05 -23.12 -15.05
C ILE A 11 -0.32 -23.06 -13.55
N GLU A 12 0.74 -23.02 -12.75
CA GLU A 12 0.66 -22.94 -11.29
C GLU A 12 1.01 -21.53 -10.80
N TYR A 13 0.07 -20.84 -10.18
CA TYR A 13 0.27 -19.56 -9.52
C TYR A 13 0.37 -19.76 -8.00
N SER A 14 1.14 -18.88 -7.36
CA SER A 14 1.20 -18.75 -5.90
C SER A 14 0.73 -17.35 -5.54
N ILE A 15 -0.20 -17.27 -4.60
CA ILE A 15 -0.69 -16.01 -4.02
C ILE A 15 -0.24 -16.00 -2.56
N ASP A 16 0.69 -15.11 -2.24
CA ASP A 16 1.13 -14.92 -0.86
C ASP A 16 -0.01 -14.30 -0.04
N THR A 17 -0.23 -14.83 1.17
CA THR A 17 -1.37 -14.48 2.00
C THR A 17 -0.99 -14.31 3.47
N GLU A 18 -1.68 -13.40 4.15
CA GLU A 18 -1.57 -13.19 5.60
C GLU A 18 -2.58 -13.99 6.41
N LEU A 19 -3.44 -14.78 5.74
CA LEU A 19 -4.47 -15.56 6.42
C LEU A 19 -3.84 -16.59 7.36
N SER A 20 -4.40 -16.70 8.57
CA SER A 20 -4.05 -17.81 9.45
C SER A 20 -4.61 -19.13 8.92
N SER A 21 -4.04 -20.25 9.36
CA SER A 21 -4.56 -21.59 9.06
C SER A 21 -6.05 -21.71 9.41
N GLY A 22 -6.47 -21.10 10.52
CA GLY A 22 -7.86 -21.03 10.97
C GLY A 22 -8.81 -20.36 9.98
N ASN A 23 -8.35 -19.35 9.22
CA ASN A 23 -9.16 -18.64 8.24
C ASN A 23 -9.14 -19.29 6.85
N LEU A 24 -8.06 -19.97 6.50
CA LEU A 24 -7.93 -20.64 5.19
C LEU A 24 -9.05 -21.65 4.92
N LYS A 25 -9.55 -22.32 5.97
CA LYS A 25 -10.67 -23.26 5.86
C LYS A 25 -11.96 -22.63 5.35
N PHE A 26 -12.11 -21.30 5.41
CA PHE A 26 -13.29 -20.57 4.91
C PHE A 26 -13.08 -20.00 3.51
N LEU A 27 -11.85 -20.00 2.99
CA LEU A 27 -11.52 -19.35 1.72
C LEU A 27 -12.29 -19.96 0.54
N ALA A 28 -12.35 -21.29 0.43
CA ALA A 28 -13.02 -21.98 -0.68
C ALA A 28 -14.51 -21.62 -0.75
N GLU A 29 -15.20 -21.61 0.39
CA GLU A 29 -16.61 -21.25 0.48
C GLU A 29 -16.83 -19.75 0.24
N TYR A 30 -15.91 -18.90 0.68
CA TYR A 30 -15.94 -17.47 0.39
C TYR A 30 -15.82 -17.20 -1.12
N LEU A 31 -14.85 -17.81 -1.79
CA LEU A 31 -14.66 -17.73 -3.24
C LEU A 31 -15.89 -18.23 -4.00
N ARG A 32 -16.49 -19.33 -3.56
CA ARG A 32 -17.73 -19.83 -4.17
C ARG A 32 -18.85 -18.80 -4.11
N ARG A 33 -19.08 -18.21 -2.92
CA ARG A 33 -20.19 -17.27 -2.70
C ARG A 33 -19.95 -15.89 -3.31
N ARG A 34 -18.80 -15.29 -3.05
CA ARG A 34 -18.49 -13.89 -3.37
C ARG A 34 -17.83 -13.70 -4.74
N TYR A 35 -17.24 -14.76 -5.30
CA TYR A 35 -16.68 -14.70 -6.64
C TYR A 35 -17.55 -15.49 -7.62
N LEU A 36 -17.59 -16.82 -7.53
CA LEU A 36 -18.21 -17.64 -8.57
C LEU A 36 -19.69 -17.30 -8.76
N LEU A 37 -20.51 -17.31 -7.70
CA LEU A 37 -21.95 -17.04 -7.79
C LEU A 37 -22.29 -15.58 -8.13
N GLU A 38 -21.60 -14.60 -7.52
CA GLU A 38 -21.85 -13.17 -7.80
C GLU A 38 -21.40 -12.76 -9.22
N HIS A 39 -20.45 -13.49 -9.83
CA HIS A 39 -19.91 -13.20 -11.16
C HIS A 39 -20.49 -14.06 -12.30
N GLU A 40 -21.49 -14.91 -12.05
CA GLU A 40 -22.16 -15.69 -13.10
C GLU A 40 -22.73 -14.82 -14.22
N LYS A 41 -23.06 -13.56 -13.93
CA LYS A 41 -23.49 -12.57 -14.93
C LYS A 41 -22.42 -12.26 -15.99
N TYR A 42 -21.14 -12.40 -15.64
CA TYR A 42 -20.01 -11.99 -16.48
C TYR A 42 -19.22 -13.18 -17.05
N ARG A 43 -19.23 -14.32 -16.36
CA ARG A 43 -18.51 -15.54 -16.78
C ARG A 43 -19.35 -16.77 -16.47
N THR A 44 -19.25 -17.78 -17.33
CA THR A 44 -19.91 -19.06 -17.12
C THR A 44 -19.00 -20.01 -16.35
N PHE A 45 -19.37 -20.28 -15.10
CA PHE A 45 -18.69 -21.24 -14.23
C PHE A 45 -19.45 -22.56 -14.21
N THR A 46 -18.75 -23.69 -14.32
CA THR A 46 -19.34 -25.05 -14.26
C THR A 46 -18.48 -25.97 -13.40
N ASN A 47 -18.97 -27.18 -13.08
CA ASN A 47 -18.25 -28.21 -12.31
C ASN A 47 -17.68 -27.71 -10.97
N ILE A 48 -18.42 -26.82 -10.28
CA ILE A 48 -17.99 -26.25 -9.01
C ILE A 48 -18.09 -27.31 -7.91
N ARG A 49 -16.97 -27.65 -7.27
CA ARG A 49 -16.93 -28.56 -6.11
C ARG A 49 -15.91 -28.08 -5.10
N ILE A 50 -16.22 -28.29 -3.82
CA ILE A 50 -15.28 -28.07 -2.71
C ILE A 50 -14.96 -29.44 -2.14
N VAL A 51 -13.67 -29.78 -2.09
CA VAL A 51 -13.18 -31.03 -1.51
C VAL A 51 -12.36 -30.68 -0.28
N SER A 52 -12.63 -31.34 0.84
CA SER A 52 -11.83 -31.19 2.05
C SER A 52 -10.80 -32.32 2.11
N GLU A 53 -9.51 -31.99 2.02
CA GLU A 53 -8.39 -32.92 2.08
C GLU A 53 -7.36 -32.41 3.10
N ASN A 54 -6.89 -33.28 4.01
CA ASN A 54 -5.84 -32.98 4.98
C ASN A 54 -6.04 -31.67 5.80
N GLY A 55 -7.29 -31.34 6.15
CA GLY A 55 -7.62 -30.14 6.93
C GLY A 55 -7.69 -28.83 6.13
N GLY A 56 -7.39 -28.87 4.83
CA GLY A 56 -7.60 -27.76 3.88
C GLY A 56 -8.84 -27.94 3.01
N GLN A 57 -9.40 -26.85 2.50
CA GLN A 57 -10.48 -26.88 1.51
C GLN A 57 -9.93 -26.50 0.13
N ASN A 58 -10.11 -27.40 -0.83
CA ASN A 58 -9.75 -27.20 -2.23
C ASN A 58 -11.01 -26.86 -3.03
N LEU A 59 -11.01 -25.72 -3.72
CA LEU A 59 -12.09 -25.31 -4.62
C LEU A 59 -11.71 -25.68 -6.05
N PHE A 60 -12.57 -26.43 -6.73
CA PHE A 60 -12.44 -26.75 -8.14
C PHE A 60 -13.59 -26.14 -8.90
N TYR A 61 -13.30 -25.56 -10.05
CA TYR A 61 -14.32 -25.05 -10.98
C TYR A 61 -13.78 -24.96 -12.40
N ARG A 62 -14.69 -24.97 -13.36
CA ARG A 62 -14.42 -24.78 -14.79
C ARG A 62 -14.92 -23.42 -15.24
N VAL A 63 -14.14 -22.71 -16.03
CA VAL A 63 -14.53 -21.43 -16.66
C VAL A 63 -14.56 -21.59 -18.17
N LEU A 64 -15.64 -21.18 -18.82
CA LEU A 64 -15.71 -21.13 -20.29
C LEU A 64 -15.07 -19.86 -20.81
N VAL A 65 -14.29 -19.97 -21.90
CA VAL A 65 -13.68 -18.81 -22.57
C VAL A 65 -14.73 -18.18 -23.51
N PRO A 66 -15.08 -16.89 -23.35
CA PRO A 66 -16.14 -16.24 -24.14
C PRO A 66 -15.94 -16.38 -25.64
N ASN A 67 -17.03 -16.60 -26.39
CA ASN A 67 -17.04 -16.74 -27.85
C ASN A 67 -16.17 -17.90 -28.40
N THR A 68 -15.82 -18.88 -27.56
CA THR A 68 -15.07 -20.08 -27.98
C THR A 68 -15.68 -21.34 -27.36
N LYS A 69 -15.22 -22.52 -27.81
CA LYS A 69 -15.53 -23.81 -27.16
C LYS A 69 -14.48 -24.22 -26.11
N GLN A 70 -13.49 -23.36 -25.87
CA GLN A 70 -12.38 -23.63 -24.94
C GLN A 70 -12.84 -23.42 -23.50
N HIS A 71 -12.18 -24.14 -22.58
CA HIS A 71 -12.41 -24.00 -21.15
C HIS A 71 -11.12 -24.09 -20.37
N VAL A 72 -11.18 -23.63 -19.13
CA VAL A 72 -10.06 -23.64 -18.21
C VAL A 72 -10.54 -24.24 -16.89
N ASP A 73 -9.84 -25.27 -16.43
CA ASP A 73 -10.11 -25.92 -15.14
C ASP A 73 -9.19 -25.32 -14.08
N VAL A 74 -9.78 -24.74 -13.04
CA VAL A 74 -9.07 -24.07 -11.97
C VAL A 74 -9.22 -24.86 -10.69
N THR A 75 -8.10 -25.05 -10.00
CA THR A 75 -8.01 -25.62 -8.66
C THR A 75 -7.37 -24.59 -7.74
N VAL A 76 -8.08 -24.18 -6.69
CA VAL A 76 -7.56 -23.30 -5.64
C VAL A 76 -7.35 -24.14 -4.37
N ASN A 77 -6.11 -24.30 -3.96
CA ASN A 77 -5.72 -24.99 -2.75
C ASN A 77 -5.47 -23.97 -1.64
N ALA A 78 -6.33 -23.99 -0.61
CA ALA A 78 -6.23 -23.13 0.56
C ALA A 78 -5.05 -23.55 1.47
N SER A 79 -3.84 -23.21 1.05
CA SER A 79 -2.58 -23.39 1.79
C SER A 79 -1.87 -22.04 1.98
N ILE A 80 -0.76 -22.03 2.73
CA ILE A 80 0.13 -20.87 2.85
C ILE A 80 1.43 -21.21 2.12
N PRO A 81 1.75 -20.57 0.98
CA PRO A 81 0.92 -19.62 0.21
C PRO A 81 -0.26 -20.32 -0.50
N ILE A 82 -1.27 -19.54 -0.95
CA ILE A 82 -2.42 -20.08 -1.67
C ILE A 82 -1.97 -20.51 -3.05
N ARG A 83 -2.15 -21.79 -3.37
CA ARG A 83 -1.75 -22.36 -4.66
C ARG A 83 -2.94 -22.44 -5.60
N VAL A 84 -2.78 -21.90 -6.80
CA VAL A 84 -3.80 -21.91 -7.84
C VAL A 84 -3.26 -22.62 -9.07
N THR A 85 -3.85 -23.76 -9.39
CA THR A 85 -3.50 -24.55 -10.58
C THR A 85 -4.54 -24.31 -11.66
N VAL A 86 -4.07 -24.00 -12.87
CA VAL A 86 -4.91 -23.68 -14.02
C VAL A 86 -4.56 -24.64 -15.14
N LYS A 87 -5.49 -25.53 -15.49
CA LYS A 87 -5.37 -26.49 -16.58
C LYS A 87 -6.14 -26.00 -17.80
N LEU A 88 -5.46 -25.90 -18.94
CA LEU A 88 -6.02 -25.41 -20.18
C LEU A 88 -6.63 -26.56 -20.98
N SER A 89 -7.80 -26.34 -21.59
CA SER A 89 -8.34 -27.31 -22.56
C SER A 89 -7.54 -27.38 -23.86
N ASP A 90 -6.81 -26.29 -24.18
CA ASP A 90 -6.04 -26.08 -25.42
C ASP A 90 -4.96 -25.01 -25.15
N THR A 91 -3.78 -25.13 -25.76
CA THR A 91 -2.68 -24.15 -25.64
C THR A 91 -3.01 -22.79 -26.25
N ASN A 92 -4.05 -22.69 -27.08
CA ASN A 92 -4.46 -21.44 -27.74
C ASN A 92 -5.35 -20.51 -26.88
N VAL A 93 -5.54 -20.79 -25.59
CA VAL A 93 -6.30 -19.90 -24.71
C VAL A 93 -5.61 -18.53 -24.62
N PRO A 94 -6.32 -17.40 -24.85
CA PRO A 94 -5.70 -16.09 -24.84
C PRO A 94 -5.04 -15.78 -23.49
N LYS A 95 -3.75 -15.40 -23.51
CA LYS A 95 -3.03 -15.03 -22.29
C LYS A 95 -3.73 -13.94 -21.48
N SER A 96 -4.35 -12.95 -22.14
CA SER A 96 -5.10 -11.89 -21.48
C SER A 96 -6.29 -12.41 -20.66
N PHE A 97 -6.90 -13.53 -21.07
CA PHE A 97 -7.98 -14.17 -20.32
C PHE A 97 -7.45 -14.84 -19.04
N LEU A 98 -6.29 -15.50 -19.14
CA LEU A 98 -5.61 -16.15 -18.02
C LEU A 98 -5.11 -15.11 -16.99
N ASP A 99 -4.48 -14.04 -17.48
CA ASP A 99 -4.06 -12.92 -16.64
C ASP A 99 -5.27 -12.31 -15.90
N GLN A 100 -6.41 -12.14 -16.58
CA GLN A 100 -7.63 -11.63 -15.95
C GLN A 100 -8.21 -12.59 -14.90
N LEU A 101 -8.15 -13.90 -15.15
CA LEU A 101 -8.63 -14.91 -14.20
C LEU A 101 -7.78 -14.92 -12.91
N TYR A 102 -6.45 -14.85 -13.07
CA TYR A 102 -5.53 -14.70 -11.95
C TYR A 102 -5.79 -13.40 -11.17
N GLU A 103 -5.92 -12.26 -11.86
CA GLU A 103 -6.19 -10.97 -11.23
C GLU A 103 -7.52 -10.97 -10.47
N ASP A 104 -8.58 -11.55 -11.04
CA ASP A 104 -9.87 -11.66 -10.37
C ASP A 104 -9.76 -12.51 -9.07
N LEU A 105 -9.02 -13.63 -9.12
CA LEU A 105 -8.74 -14.48 -7.96
C LEU A 105 -7.89 -13.77 -6.89
N PHE A 106 -6.81 -13.12 -7.31
CA PHE A 106 -5.96 -12.34 -6.40
C PHE A 106 -6.76 -11.27 -5.67
N LEU A 107 -7.57 -10.51 -6.40
CA LEU A 107 -8.39 -9.43 -5.83
C LEU A 107 -9.46 -9.94 -4.85
N ILE A 108 -10.11 -11.06 -5.13
CA ILE A 108 -11.09 -11.63 -4.19
C ILE A 108 -10.42 -12.21 -2.94
N VAL A 109 -9.22 -12.79 -3.06
CA VAL A 109 -8.41 -13.20 -1.89
C VAL A 109 -8.08 -11.98 -1.03
N GLN A 110 -7.67 -10.86 -1.65
CA GLN A 110 -7.41 -9.61 -0.92
C GLN A 110 -8.67 -9.03 -0.25
N LEU A 111 -9.85 -9.17 -0.86
CA LEU A 111 -11.11 -8.84 -0.20
C LEU A 111 -11.39 -9.73 1.02
N PHE A 112 -11.17 -11.04 0.87
CA PHE A 112 -11.36 -11.98 1.98
C PHE A 112 -10.42 -11.64 3.13
N GLU A 113 -9.15 -11.37 2.83
CA GLU A 113 -8.20 -10.85 3.81
C GLU A 113 -8.75 -9.60 4.48
N GLU A 114 -9.18 -8.57 3.74
CA GLU A 114 -9.75 -7.35 4.33
C GLU A 114 -10.94 -7.64 5.28
N GLU A 115 -11.83 -8.56 4.91
CA GLU A 115 -12.93 -8.98 5.77
C GLU A 115 -12.44 -9.67 7.04
N THR A 116 -11.47 -10.57 6.93
CA THR A 116 -10.85 -11.20 8.11
C THR A 116 -10.14 -10.18 9.00
N ARG A 117 -9.47 -9.17 8.43
CA ARG A 117 -8.80 -8.11 9.21
C ARG A 117 -9.78 -7.32 10.09
N LYS A 118 -11.08 -7.27 9.74
CA LYS A 118 -12.11 -6.61 10.56
C LYS A 118 -12.41 -7.35 11.85
N THR A 119 -12.04 -8.63 11.94
CA THR A 119 -12.20 -9.47 13.14
C THR A 119 -10.86 -9.89 13.76
N THR A 120 -9.76 -9.28 13.33
CA THR A 120 -8.42 -9.55 13.87
C THR A 120 -8.01 -8.48 14.90
N LEU A 121 -7.44 -8.93 16.01
CA LEU A 121 -6.72 -8.06 16.94
C LEU A 121 -5.25 -7.98 16.51
N TYR A 122 -4.79 -6.75 16.24
CA TYR A 122 -3.41 -6.44 15.90
C TYR A 122 -2.71 -5.79 17.08
N LEU A 123 -1.59 -6.37 17.51
CA LEU A 123 -0.73 -5.81 18.55
C LEU A 123 0.71 -5.78 18.03
N ALA A 124 1.35 -4.62 18.11
CA ALA A 124 2.73 -4.44 17.70
C ALA A 124 3.64 -4.19 18.90
N PHE A 125 4.85 -4.75 18.84
CA PHE A 125 5.84 -4.68 19.91
C PHE A 125 7.23 -4.37 19.34
N MET A 126 7.99 -3.53 20.04
CA MET A 126 9.42 -3.35 19.84
C MET A 126 10.16 -4.00 21.04
N PRO A 127 10.91 -5.10 20.83
CA PRO A 127 11.68 -5.72 21.90
C PRO A 127 12.65 -4.74 22.57
N GLY A 128 12.79 -4.82 23.90
CA GLY A 128 13.73 -4.03 24.68
C GLY A 128 13.34 -2.57 24.99
N GLU A 129 12.20 -2.05 24.50
CA GLU A 129 11.77 -0.69 24.81
C GLU A 129 10.91 -0.60 26.09
N LYS A 130 11.17 0.39 26.96
CA LYS A 130 10.26 0.73 28.07
C LYS A 130 8.96 1.29 27.48
N MET A 131 7.92 0.45 27.43
CA MET A 131 6.56 0.72 26.92
C MET A 131 6.22 2.20 26.77
N VAL A 132 6.27 2.71 25.54
CA VAL A 132 5.72 4.03 25.20
C VAL A 132 4.18 3.90 25.17
N PRO A 133 3.44 4.70 25.96
CA PRO A 133 1.99 4.70 25.91
C PRO A 133 1.54 5.06 24.50
N GLU A 134 0.54 4.35 24.01
CA GLU A 134 -0.08 4.65 22.73
C GLU A 134 -0.69 6.05 22.82
N LYS A 135 -0.02 7.03 22.22
CA LYS A 135 -0.65 8.33 21.99
C LYS A 135 -1.73 8.07 20.97
N GLU A 136 -2.99 8.03 21.40
CA GLU A 136 -4.10 8.32 20.49
C GLU A 136 -3.74 9.63 19.81
N LYS A 137 -3.39 9.57 18.52
CA LYS A 137 -3.14 10.78 17.74
C LYS A 137 -4.52 11.41 17.48
N THR A 138 -5.11 12.00 18.51
CA THR A 138 -6.29 12.86 18.39
C THR A 138 -5.79 14.25 18.00
N GLY A 139 -5.96 14.61 16.73
CA GLY A 139 -5.64 15.94 16.24
C GLY A 139 -5.62 16.08 14.73
N MET A 140 -5.61 17.33 14.25
CA MET A 140 -5.51 17.67 12.82
C MET A 140 -4.27 17.05 12.16
N LEU A 141 -3.13 17.00 12.88
CA LEU A 141 -1.87 16.40 12.42
C LEU A 141 -1.97 14.90 12.13
N ALA A 142 -2.84 14.17 12.84
CA ALA A 142 -3.05 12.74 12.58
C ALA A 142 -3.77 12.52 11.25
N ARG A 143 -4.77 13.37 10.97
CA ARG A 143 -5.60 13.31 9.75
C ARG A 143 -4.84 13.70 8.49
N ILE A 144 -3.78 14.49 8.63
CA ILE A 144 -2.86 14.85 7.52
C ILE A 144 -2.20 13.59 6.92
N PHE A 145 -1.97 12.55 7.74
CA PHE A 145 -1.32 11.32 7.29
C PHE A 145 -2.29 10.19 6.90
N THR A 146 -3.60 10.34 7.16
CA THR A 146 -4.55 9.21 7.03
C THR A 146 -5.62 9.38 5.96
N ASP A 147 -6.18 10.57 5.74
CA ASP A 147 -7.47 10.66 5.00
C ASP A 147 -7.47 11.61 3.79
N SER A 148 -6.95 12.83 3.91
CA SER A 148 -6.92 13.79 2.79
C SER A 148 -6.00 14.97 3.09
N MET A 149 -5.26 15.44 2.08
CA MET A 149 -4.48 16.69 2.16
C MET A 149 -5.35 17.96 2.06
N LEU A 150 -6.64 17.83 1.73
CA LEU A 150 -7.55 18.96 1.52
C LEU A 150 -7.70 19.87 2.76
N PRO A 151 -7.89 19.36 3.99
CA PRO A 151 -8.00 20.21 5.18
C PRO A 151 -6.71 21.00 5.48
N LEU A 152 -5.54 20.37 5.26
CA LEU A 152 -4.26 21.05 5.36
C LEU A 152 -4.17 22.16 4.31
N TYR A 153 -4.55 21.89 3.07
CA TYR A 153 -4.56 22.87 1.99
C TYR A 153 -5.48 24.06 2.31
N ILE A 154 -6.70 23.81 2.79
CA ILE A 154 -7.64 24.86 3.22
C ILE A 154 -7.05 25.68 4.36
N THR A 155 -6.40 25.04 5.33
CA THR A 155 -5.77 25.71 6.46
C THR A 155 -4.61 26.59 6.01
N LEU A 156 -3.73 26.10 5.13
CA LEU A 156 -2.62 26.87 4.56
C LEU A 156 -3.12 28.03 3.69
N MET A 157 -4.19 27.81 2.93
CA MET A 157 -4.83 28.86 2.13
C MET A 157 -5.45 29.95 3.02
N ALA A 158 -6.10 29.59 4.13
CA ALA A 158 -6.58 30.59 5.09
C ALA A 158 -5.41 31.37 5.73
N LEU A 159 -4.31 30.68 6.05
CA LEU A 159 -3.11 31.29 6.61
C LEU A 159 -2.47 32.28 5.63
N THR A 160 -2.53 32.05 4.31
CA THR A 160 -1.97 33.00 3.34
C THR A 160 -2.71 34.33 3.31
N PHE A 161 -4.04 34.34 3.53
CA PHE A 161 -4.80 35.59 3.70
C PHE A 161 -4.38 36.36 4.94
N VAL A 162 -4.17 35.66 6.07
CA VAL A 162 -3.67 36.28 7.31
C VAL A 162 -2.27 36.87 7.10
N PHE A 163 -1.38 36.16 6.42
CA PHE A 163 -0.06 36.66 6.07
C PHE A 163 -0.14 37.91 5.18
N PHE A 164 -1.06 37.94 4.21
CA PHE A 164 -1.26 39.10 3.36
C PHE A 164 -1.72 40.32 4.15
N TRP A 165 -2.58 40.13 5.15
CA TRP A 165 -3.04 41.21 6.02
C TRP A 165 -1.90 41.82 6.86
N ILE A 166 -0.93 41.00 7.28
CA ILE A 166 0.19 41.43 8.12
C ILE A 166 1.35 42.02 7.28
N PHE A 167 1.71 41.38 6.17
CA PHE A 167 2.95 41.66 5.42
C PHE A 167 2.73 42.30 4.04
N GLY A 168 1.48 42.49 3.63
CA GLY A 168 1.11 43.12 2.36
C GLY A 168 1.77 42.45 1.14
N PRO A 169 2.41 43.23 0.23
CA PRO A 169 2.96 42.70 -1.02
C PRO A 169 4.15 41.73 -0.83
N TYR A 170 4.78 41.71 0.35
CA TYR A 170 5.87 40.79 0.67
C TYR A 170 5.39 39.45 1.25
N ALA A 171 4.10 39.32 1.57
CA ALA A 171 3.53 38.12 2.16
C ALA A 171 3.82 36.84 1.34
N PRO A 172 3.69 36.83 0.00
CA PRO A 172 4.00 35.63 -0.79
C PRO A 172 5.46 35.16 -0.63
N LEU A 173 6.41 36.08 -0.61
CA LEU A 173 7.84 35.77 -0.44
C LEU A 173 8.15 35.21 0.95
N ILE A 174 7.59 35.83 1.99
CA ILE A 174 7.75 35.37 3.38
C ILE A 174 7.13 33.98 3.55
N PHE A 175 5.96 33.73 2.96
CA PHE A 175 5.31 32.43 3.01
C PHE A 175 6.15 31.32 2.35
N VAL A 176 6.75 31.59 1.19
CA VAL A 176 7.68 30.66 0.52
C VAL A 176 8.92 30.42 1.39
N ALA A 177 9.50 31.47 1.98
CA ALA A 177 10.66 31.34 2.87
C ALA A 177 10.35 30.49 4.11
N LEU A 178 9.22 30.73 4.78
CA LEU A 178 8.77 29.94 5.92
C LEU A 178 8.50 28.47 5.53
N SER A 179 7.87 28.25 4.38
CA SER A 179 7.61 26.92 3.85
C SER A 179 8.90 26.17 3.52
N PHE A 180 9.93 26.87 3.03
CA PHE A 180 11.26 26.30 2.84
C PHE A 180 11.91 25.89 4.16
N VAL A 181 11.78 26.70 5.21
CA VAL A 181 12.25 26.33 6.56
C VAL A 181 11.54 25.07 7.05
N LEU A 182 10.22 24.96 6.87
CA LEU A 182 9.48 23.74 7.20
C LEU A 182 9.96 22.53 6.40
N LEU A 183 10.28 22.70 5.10
CA LEU A 183 10.85 21.64 4.27
C LEU A 183 12.22 21.17 4.81
N LEU A 184 13.09 22.09 5.25
CA LEU A 184 14.39 21.75 5.83
C LEU A 184 14.26 20.87 7.09
N PHE A 185 13.25 21.15 7.92
CA PHE A 185 13.00 20.39 9.15
C PHE A 185 12.03 19.22 8.98
N SER A 186 11.47 19.02 7.79
CA SER A 186 10.42 18.02 7.53
C SER A 186 10.82 16.60 7.97
N GLY A 187 12.03 16.14 7.67
CA GLY A 187 12.54 14.84 8.11
C GLY A 187 12.53 14.71 9.64
N LYS A 188 13.03 15.72 10.35
CA LYS A 188 13.03 15.74 11.82
C LYS A 188 11.61 15.78 12.41
N LEU A 189 10.71 16.54 11.80
CA LEU A 189 9.30 16.59 12.22
C LEU A 189 8.63 15.21 12.08
N ILE A 190 8.81 14.54 10.94
CA ILE A 190 8.31 13.17 10.76
C ILE A 190 8.94 12.20 11.75
N ALA A 191 10.25 12.30 11.99
CA ALA A 191 10.94 11.44 12.95
C ALA A 191 10.37 11.57 14.37
N THR A 192 9.97 12.78 14.78
CA THR A 192 9.32 13.00 16.08
C THR A 192 7.87 12.52 16.16
N SER A 193 7.23 12.31 15.01
CA SER A 193 5.83 11.88 14.94
C SER A 193 5.65 10.36 15.03
N GLY A 194 6.72 9.58 14.80
CA GLY A 194 6.69 8.12 14.90
C GLY A 194 6.43 7.64 16.31
N THR A 195 5.85 6.44 16.44
CA THR A 195 5.69 5.76 17.72
C THR A 195 7.03 5.24 18.22
N TRP A 196 7.81 4.64 17.31
CA TRP A 196 9.10 4.04 17.61
C TRP A 196 10.18 4.52 16.66
N LYS A 197 11.41 4.61 17.15
CA LYS A 197 12.60 4.88 16.34
C LYS A 197 13.44 3.62 16.26
N ILE A 198 13.71 3.16 15.05
CA ILE A 198 14.50 1.94 14.82
C ILE A 198 15.98 2.28 14.97
N THR A 199 16.70 1.46 15.74
CA THR A 199 18.13 1.62 16.02
C THR A 199 18.87 0.30 15.79
N GLU A 200 20.21 0.31 15.85
CA GLU A 200 21.01 -0.92 15.73
C GLU A 200 20.75 -1.91 16.87
N ALA A 201 20.49 -1.40 18.08
CA ALA A 201 20.15 -2.23 19.23
C ALA A 201 18.70 -2.77 19.18
N GLN A 202 17.81 -2.11 18.42
CA GLN A 202 16.40 -2.45 18.32
C GLN A 202 15.94 -2.43 16.85
N PRO A 203 16.36 -3.43 16.05
CA PRO A 203 16.13 -3.43 14.61
C PRO A 203 14.76 -4.02 14.22
N GLU A 204 14.12 -4.77 15.13
CA GLU A 204 12.96 -5.61 14.87
C GLU A 204 11.65 -5.05 15.45
N ILE A 205 10.57 -5.23 14.70
CA ILE A 205 9.19 -5.11 15.18
C ILE A 205 8.53 -6.49 15.14
N GLN A 206 7.80 -6.85 16.20
CA GLN A 206 6.97 -8.05 16.26
C GLN A 206 5.49 -7.68 16.18
N LEU A 207 4.79 -8.29 15.24
CA LEU A 207 3.38 -8.05 14.95
C LEU A 207 2.59 -9.30 15.31
N LEU A 208 1.87 -9.26 16.42
CA LEU A 208 0.93 -10.30 16.85
C LEU A 208 -0.41 -10.05 16.18
N GLN A 209 -0.95 -11.08 15.54
CA GLN A 209 -2.30 -11.11 15.00
C GLN A 209 -3.06 -12.24 15.67
N TYR A 210 -4.25 -11.92 16.19
CA TYR A 210 -5.16 -12.92 16.72
C TYR A 210 -6.53 -12.80 16.06
N ASN A 211 -6.93 -13.85 15.35
CA ASN A 211 -8.18 -13.90 14.60
C ASN A 211 -9.33 -14.36 15.48
N PHE A 212 -10.41 -13.60 15.49
CA PHE A 212 -11.63 -13.97 16.17
C PHE A 212 -12.68 -14.38 15.15
N SER A 213 -13.63 -15.22 15.56
CA SER A 213 -14.92 -15.28 14.86
C SER A 213 -15.63 -13.91 14.96
N ALA A 214 -16.54 -13.63 14.04
CA ALA A 214 -17.24 -12.34 14.00
C ALA A 214 -17.98 -12.01 15.31
N ASP A 215 -18.61 -13.01 15.94
CA ASP A 215 -19.34 -12.84 17.19
C ASP A 215 -18.41 -12.65 18.38
N GLU A 216 -17.35 -13.46 18.49
CA GLU A 216 -16.33 -13.32 19.54
C GLU A 216 -15.66 -11.95 19.45
N PHE A 217 -15.33 -11.47 18.25
CA PHE A 217 -14.69 -10.16 18.06
C PHE A 217 -15.61 -9.02 18.51
N LYS A 218 -16.89 -9.09 18.11
CA LYS A 218 -17.89 -8.08 18.47
C LYS A 218 -18.05 -7.99 19.97
N GLU A 219 -18.10 -9.13 20.65
CA GLU A 219 -18.17 -9.19 22.10
C GLU A 219 -16.88 -8.70 22.77
N PHE A 220 -15.71 -9.14 22.28
CA PHE A 220 -14.40 -8.73 22.77
C PHE A 220 -14.23 -7.21 22.66
N ARG A 221 -14.50 -6.62 21.50
CA ARG A 221 -14.45 -5.16 21.29
C ARG A 221 -15.40 -4.43 22.24
N ARG A 222 -16.64 -4.89 22.39
CA ARG A 222 -17.62 -4.28 23.29
C ARG A 222 -17.12 -4.25 24.74
N LYS A 223 -16.50 -5.32 25.22
CA LYS A 223 -16.02 -5.45 26.61
C LYS A 223 -14.66 -4.81 26.84
N TYR A 224 -13.74 -4.91 25.88
CA TYR A 224 -12.30 -4.71 26.11
C TYR A 224 -11.63 -3.71 25.17
N ALA A 225 -12.34 -3.00 24.29
CA ALA A 225 -11.71 -2.03 23.37
C ALA A 225 -10.80 -1.00 24.09
N LYS A 226 -11.23 -0.50 25.26
CA LYS A 226 -10.45 0.46 26.07
C LYS A 226 -9.29 -0.19 26.84
N LYS A 227 -9.28 -1.51 26.97
CA LYS A 227 -8.26 -2.29 27.69
C LYS A 227 -7.20 -2.89 26.77
N ILE A 228 -7.27 -2.67 25.46
CA ILE A 228 -6.24 -3.12 24.50
C ILE A 228 -4.82 -2.70 24.93
N PRO A 229 -4.56 -1.47 25.41
CA PRO A 229 -3.24 -1.09 25.92
C PRO A 229 -2.79 -1.91 27.15
N GLU A 230 -3.73 -2.29 28.02
CA GLU A 230 -3.46 -3.14 29.19
C GLU A 230 -3.11 -4.57 28.76
N ILE A 231 -3.86 -5.13 27.80
CA ILE A 231 -3.60 -6.46 27.22
C ILE A 231 -2.20 -6.48 26.60
N ARG A 232 -1.87 -5.47 25.79
CA ARG A 232 -0.54 -5.32 25.17
C ARG A 232 0.56 -5.27 26.24
N LYS A 233 0.35 -4.48 27.30
CA LYS A 233 1.30 -4.37 28.41
C LYS A 233 1.52 -5.71 29.11
N ALA A 234 0.44 -6.41 29.44
CA ALA A 234 0.51 -7.70 30.10
C ALA A 234 1.26 -8.73 29.26
N LEU A 235 0.96 -8.83 27.96
CA LEU A 235 1.68 -9.70 27.04
C LEU A 235 3.18 -9.37 26.99
N TYR A 236 3.54 -8.10 26.85
CA TYR A 236 4.94 -7.69 26.80
C TYR A 236 5.70 -8.10 28.07
N GLN A 237 5.09 -7.87 29.24
CA GLN A 237 5.71 -8.18 30.54
C GLN A 237 5.90 -9.68 30.77
N THR A 238 4.97 -10.53 30.30
CA THR A 238 5.07 -11.99 30.44
C THR A 238 5.95 -12.65 29.38
N THR A 239 6.28 -11.93 28.29
CA THR A 239 7.03 -12.47 27.15
C THR A 239 8.36 -11.73 26.92
N LEU A 240 8.33 -10.67 26.10
CA LEU A 240 9.52 -9.96 25.62
C LEU A 240 10.33 -9.30 26.72
N ALA A 241 9.72 -8.91 27.84
CA ALA A 241 10.44 -8.32 28.97
C ALA A 241 11.32 -9.34 29.73
N VAL A 242 11.07 -10.63 29.54
CA VAL A 242 11.81 -11.75 30.15
C VAL A 242 12.44 -12.65 29.09
N ASP A 243 12.71 -12.09 27.90
CA ASP A 243 13.33 -12.76 26.74
C ASP A 243 12.62 -14.04 26.28
N LYS A 244 11.30 -14.15 26.51
CA LYS A 244 10.46 -15.23 25.98
C LYS A 244 9.81 -14.83 24.66
N SER A 245 9.66 -15.79 23.75
CA SER A 245 8.92 -15.62 22.50
C SER A 245 7.43 -15.45 22.75
N ILE A 246 6.80 -14.54 22.02
CA ILE A 246 5.35 -14.41 21.97
C ILE A 246 4.78 -15.61 21.20
N ASN A 247 4.06 -16.49 21.88
CA ASN A 247 3.33 -17.61 21.30
C ASN A 247 2.02 -17.85 22.06
N CYS A 248 1.19 -18.77 21.57
CA CYS A 248 -0.12 -19.01 22.17
C CYS A 248 -0.02 -19.52 23.62
N GLU A 249 0.99 -20.33 23.95
CA GLU A 249 1.22 -20.83 25.31
C GLU A 249 1.50 -19.70 26.30
N THR A 250 2.42 -18.79 25.94
CA THR A 250 2.80 -17.66 26.79
C THR A 250 1.76 -16.55 26.83
N ALA A 251 0.95 -16.41 25.78
CA ALA A 251 -0.16 -15.47 25.70
C ALA A 251 -1.43 -15.99 26.39
N SER A 252 -1.57 -17.30 26.58
CA SER A 252 -2.79 -17.97 27.07
C SER A 252 -3.28 -17.38 28.39
N ASP A 253 -2.38 -17.24 29.38
CA ASP A 253 -2.73 -16.70 30.70
C ASP A 253 -3.24 -15.27 30.64
N VAL A 254 -2.70 -14.47 29.73
CA VAL A 254 -3.14 -13.09 29.51
C VAL A 254 -4.49 -13.10 28.82
N PHE A 255 -4.63 -13.83 27.70
CA PHE A 255 -5.86 -13.91 26.92
C PHE A 255 -7.03 -14.48 27.73
N ALA A 256 -6.80 -15.48 28.58
CA ALA A 256 -7.80 -16.07 29.46
C ALA A 256 -8.40 -15.04 30.43
N LYS A 257 -7.61 -14.09 30.95
CA LYS A 257 -8.10 -12.99 31.82
C LYS A 257 -9.09 -12.07 31.10
N TYR A 258 -9.04 -12.02 29.78
CA TYR A 258 -9.95 -11.25 28.94
C TYR A 258 -10.97 -12.13 28.21
N GLY A 259 -11.16 -13.38 28.66
CA GLY A 259 -12.15 -14.31 28.12
C GLY A 259 -11.84 -14.80 26.71
N VAL A 260 -10.57 -14.76 26.30
CA VAL A 260 -10.10 -15.25 25.00
C VAL A 260 -9.37 -16.57 25.20
N ALA A 261 -9.90 -17.65 24.64
CA ALA A 261 -9.21 -18.95 24.63
C ALA A 261 -8.23 -18.97 23.47
N CYS A 262 -6.93 -18.95 23.74
CA CYS A 262 -5.91 -18.91 22.70
C CYS A 262 -5.91 -20.20 21.88
N LYS A 263 -6.17 -20.10 20.58
CA LYS A 263 -6.09 -21.20 19.62
C LYS A 263 -4.88 -20.99 18.70
N PRO A 264 -3.97 -21.99 18.55
CA PRO A 264 -2.81 -21.85 17.67
C PRO A 264 -3.15 -21.48 16.22
N ASP A 265 -4.26 -22.00 15.68
CA ASP A 265 -4.70 -21.72 14.29
C ASP A 265 -5.16 -20.28 14.06
N ASP A 266 -5.49 -19.57 15.12
CA ASP A 266 -5.97 -18.19 15.09
C ASP A 266 -4.87 -17.20 15.50
N PHE A 267 -3.69 -17.69 15.90
CA PHE A 267 -2.59 -16.91 16.45
C PHE A 267 -1.41 -16.89 15.46
N SER A 268 -0.95 -15.70 15.06
CA SER A 268 0.25 -15.55 14.25
C SER A 268 1.13 -14.40 14.75
N VAL A 269 2.44 -14.56 14.61
CA VAL A 269 3.42 -13.52 14.94
C VAL A 269 4.36 -13.35 13.75
N LYS A 270 4.36 -12.15 13.18
CA LYS A 270 5.26 -11.75 12.10
C LYS A 270 6.39 -10.89 12.69
N LYS A 271 7.62 -11.30 12.46
CA LYS A 271 8.83 -10.54 12.85
C LYS A 271 9.37 -9.81 11.64
N VAL A 272 9.61 -8.51 11.77
CA VAL A 272 10.11 -7.67 10.68
C VAL A 272 11.35 -6.94 11.14
N ASN A 273 12.51 -7.31 10.60
CA ASN A 273 13.75 -6.58 10.77
C ASN A 273 13.76 -5.36 9.84
N LEU A 274 13.13 -4.28 10.28
CA LEU A 274 12.98 -3.08 9.45
C LEU A 274 14.32 -2.37 9.21
N ARG A 275 15.26 -2.46 10.17
CA ARG A 275 16.60 -1.88 10.00
C ARG A 275 17.34 -2.51 8.82
N GLU A 276 17.37 -3.83 8.77
CA GLU A 276 18.04 -4.59 7.72
C GLU A 276 17.44 -4.30 6.34
N ILE A 277 16.11 -4.20 6.24
CA ILE A 277 15.41 -3.86 5.00
C ILE A 277 15.86 -2.48 4.49
N VAL A 278 15.90 -1.47 5.38
CA VAL A 278 16.32 -0.12 5.01
C VAL A 278 17.82 -0.08 4.69
N GLU A 279 18.66 -0.81 5.42
CA GLU A 279 20.10 -0.91 5.14
C GLU A 279 20.38 -1.57 3.78
N GLN A 280 19.70 -2.67 3.47
CA GLN A 280 19.79 -3.30 2.15
C GLN A 280 19.39 -2.31 1.06
N ALA A 281 18.24 -1.64 1.19
CA ALA A 281 17.78 -0.70 0.20
C ALA A 281 18.75 0.49 0.06
N SER A 282 19.20 1.10 1.16
CA SER A 282 20.19 2.18 1.16
C SER A 282 21.51 1.75 0.50
N SER A 283 21.98 0.53 0.76
CA SER A 283 23.16 -0.03 0.10
C SER A 283 22.96 -0.16 -1.42
N LYS A 284 21.83 -0.71 -1.88
CA LYS A 284 21.52 -0.82 -3.32
C LYS A 284 21.49 0.54 -4.03
N PHE A 285 21.08 1.59 -3.31
CA PHE A 285 21.05 2.97 -3.82
C PHE A 285 22.37 3.74 -3.62
N ASN A 286 23.37 3.17 -2.94
CA ASN A 286 24.59 3.85 -2.49
C ASN A 286 24.30 5.12 -1.69
N LEU A 287 23.38 5.03 -0.72
CA LEU A 287 22.94 6.12 0.13
C LEU A 287 23.28 5.86 1.60
N PRO A 288 23.46 6.89 2.42
CA PRO A 288 23.45 6.72 3.87
C PRO A 288 22.08 6.19 4.33
N VAL A 289 22.09 5.44 5.43
CA VAL A 289 20.86 4.95 6.07
C VAL A 289 20.12 6.16 6.68
N PRO A 290 18.90 6.50 6.22
CA PRO A 290 18.12 7.59 6.78
C PRO A 290 17.61 7.22 8.18
N THR A 291 17.05 8.20 8.89
CA THR A 291 16.34 7.88 10.14
C THR A 291 15.12 7.00 9.83
N VAL A 292 14.91 5.93 10.59
CA VAL A 292 13.79 5.01 10.39
C VAL A 292 12.85 5.09 11.58
N VAL A 293 11.57 5.34 11.31
CA VAL A 293 10.53 5.42 12.34
C VAL A 293 9.33 4.57 11.99
N VAL A 294 8.70 4.00 13.02
CA VAL A 294 7.50 3.18 12.90
C VAL A 294 6.33 3.91 13.53
N THR A 295 5.21 3.98 12.82
CA THR A 295 3.94 4.46 13.37
C THR A 295 3.02 3.28 13.64
N ASN A 296 2.56 3.11 14.88
CA ASN A 296 1.61 2.05 15.23
C ASN A 296 0.20 2.40 14.74
N THR A 297 -0.12 1.99 13.52
CA THR A 297 -1.46 2.13 12.92
C THR A 297 -1.67 1.00 11.91
N ILE A 298 -2.88 0.44 11.88
CA ILE A 298 -3.24 -0.63 10.95
C ILE A 298 -3.43 -0.15 9.51
N VAL A 299 -3.49 1.18 9.30
CA VAL A 299 -3.57 1.76 7.95
C VAL A 299 -2.22 1.54 7.25
N PRO A 300 -2.17 0.77 6.14
CA PRO A 300 -0.93 0.49 5.44
C PRO A 300 -0.40 1.76 4.77
N ASN A 301 0.79 2.20 5.17
CA ASN A 301 1.47 3.33 4.56
C ASN A 301 2.99 3.26 4.80
N ALA A 302 3.77 3.75 3.84
CA ALA A 302 5.18 4.07 3.97
C ALA A 302 5.42 5.44 3.33
N ALA A 303 6.33 6.23 3.89
CA ALA A 303 6.62 7.56 3.36
C ALA A 303 8.05 7.99 3.64
N ALA A 304 8.66 8.66 2.67
CA ALA A 304 9.89 9.42 2.82
C ALA A 304 9.62 10.92 3.10
N ALA A 305 10.38 11.50 4.02
CA ALA A 305 10.40 12.94 4.25
C ALA A 305 11.82 13.47 4.49
N GLY A 306 12.05 14.72 4.12
CA GLY A 306 13.36 15.37 4.24
C GLY A 306 13.90 15.85 2.90
N LEU A 307 14.84 16.79 2.97
CA LEU A 307 15.42 17.42 1.77
C LEU A 307 16.39 16.51 1.04
N SER A 308 17.05 15.58 1.73
CA SER A 308 18.09 14.71 1.17
C SER A 308 18.16 13.39 1.95
N PRO A 309 18.86 12.36 1.45
CA PRO A 309 19.01 11.09 2.17
C PRO A 309 19.64 11.26 3.57
N ARG A 310 20.58 12.20 3.73
CA ARG A 310 21.24 12.48 5.04
C ARG A 310 20.32 13.16 6.05
N LEU A 311 19.39 13.98 5.57
CA LEU A 311 18.38 14.66 6.37
C LEU A 311 17.01 13.96 6.27
N GLY A 312 17.02 12.74 5.76
CA GLY A 312 15.84 11.97 5.39
C GLY A 312 15.32 11.13 6.55
N THR A 313 14.02 10.91 6.56
CA THR A 313 13.35 9.97 7.44
C THR A 313 12.41 9.09 6.63
N ILE A 314 12.51 7.79 6.84
CA ILE A 314 11.57 6.79 6.33
C ILE A 314 10.62 6.44 7.47
N MET A 315 9.33 6.67 7.24
CA MET A 315 8.26 6.27 8.14
C MET A 315 7.55 5.05 7.56
N VAL A 316 7.37 4.01 8.38
CA VAL A 316 6.65 2.79 8.00
C VAL A 316 5.55 2.54 9.03
N THR A 317 4.34 2.15 8.60
CA THR A 317 3.27 1.80 9.55
C THR A 317 3.30 0.32 9.91
N THR A 318 2.77 -0.04 11.08
CA THR A 318 2.56 -1.45 11.42
C THR A 318 1.63 -2.14 10.44
N GLY A 319 0.64 -1.43 9.90
CA GLY A 319 -0.27 -1.93 8.87
C GLY A 319 0.41 -2.38 7.57
N ILE A 320 1.40 -1.63 7.05
CA ILE A 320 2.10 -2.04 5.83
C ILE A 320 3.07 -3.20 6.08
N MET A 321 3.67 -3.26 7.28
CA MET A 321 4.52 -4.38 7.68
C MET A 321 3.73 -5.67 7.92
N THR A 322 2.48 -5.55 8.39
CA THR A 322 1.54 -6.67 8.40
C THR A 322 1.27 -7.10 6.95
N GLN A 323 0.92 -6.11 6.10
CA GLN A 323 0.40 -6.35 4.76
C GLN A 323 1.40 -6.92 3.72
N LEU A 324 2.67 -6.54 3.84
CA LEU A 324 3.68 -6.85 2.84
C LEU A 324 4.67 -7.86 3.36
N GLU A 325 5.11 -8.75 2.48
CA GLU A 325 6.25 -9.63 2.72
C GLU A 325 7.57 -8.86 2.69
N GLN A 326 8.64 -9.47 3.18
CA GLN A 326 9.93 -8.79 3.36
C GLN A 326 10.48 -8.19 2.05
N ASP A 327 10.40 -8.94 0.95
CA ASP A 327 10.86 -8.49 -0.38
C ASP A 327 9.94 -7.40 -0.98
N GLU A 328 8.64 -7.47 -0.69
CA GLU A 328 7.66 -6.45 -1.07
C GLU A 328 7.92 -5.14 -0.31
N LEU A 329 8.14 -5.23 1.00
CA LEU A 329 8.49 -4.10 1.85
C LEU A 329 9.84 -3.50 1.45
N LEU A 330 10.83 -4.31 1.10
CA LEU A 330 12.11 -3.86 0.54
C LEU A 330 11.92 -3.05 -0.75
N SER A 331 11.05 -3.52 -1.65
CA SER A 331 10.73 -2.82 -2.90
C SER A 331 10.02 -1.48 -2.67
N VAL A 332 9.11 -1.42 -1.69
CA VAL A 332 8.44 -0.18 -1.27
C VAL A 332 9.41 0.79 -0.60
N VAL A 333 10.28 0.32 0.30
CA VAL A 333 11.33 1.16 0.91
C VAL A 333 12.30 1.68 -0.16
N GLY A 334 12.62 0.87 -1.17
CA GLY A 334 13.41 1.30 -2.33
C GLY A 334 12.74 2.43 -3.14
N HIS A 335 11.42 2.38 -3.29
CA HIS A 335 10.62 3.45 -3.91
C HIS A 335 10.70 4.74 -3.08
N GLU A 336 10.48 4.66 -1.77
CA GLU A 336 10.57 5.82 -0.86
C GLU A 336 11.98 6.44 -0.84
N LEU A 337 13.03 5.62 -0.83
CA LEU A 337 14.42 6.08 -0.92
C LEU A 337 14.71 6.79 -2.24
N SER A 338 14.04 6.39 -3.33
CA SER A 338 14.17 7.06 -4.62
C SER A 338 13.68 8.51 -4.60
N HIS A 339 12.63 8.81 -3.81
CA HIS A 339 12.18 10.20 -3.61
C HIS A 339 13.23 11.03 -2.87
N LEU A 340 13.85 10.48 -1.82
CA LEU A 340 14.93 11.16 -1.11
C LEU A 340 16.16 11.39 -2.00
N ARG A 341 16.53 10.38 -2.80
CA ARG A 341 17.68 10.44 -3.71
C ARG A 341 17.55 11.54 -4.76
N ALA A 342 16.36 11.70 -5.33
CA ALA A 342 16.11 12.68 -6.38
C ALA A 342 15.66 14.04 -5.85
N HIS A 343 15.58 14.20 -4.52
CA HIS A 343 15.14 15.42 -3.87
C HIS A 343 13.71 15.83 -4.29
N ASP A 344 12.83 14.85 -4.53
CA ASP A 344 11.47 15.10 -5.01
C ASP A 344 10.68 16.08 -4.11
N PRO A 345 10.77 16.03 -2.76
CA PRO A 345 10.15 17.04 -1.92
C PRO A 345 10.60 18.48 -2.22
N PHE A 346 11.88 18.67 -2.56
CA PHE A 346 12.40 19.97 -2.97
C PHE A 346 11.94 20.37 -4.37
N VAL A 347 11.93 19.43 -5.33
CA VAL A 347 11.44 19.68 -6.68
C VAL A 347 9.97 20.12 -6.66
N MET A 348 9.13 19.41 -5.91
CA MET A 348 7.71 19.76 -5.75
C MET A 348 7.51 21.09 -5.03
N PHE A 349 8.33 21.36 -4.00
CA PHE A 349 8.33 22.65 -3.33
C PHE A 349 8.70 23.79 -4.27
N ALA A 350 9.77 23.64 -5.05
CA ALA A 350 10.26 24.65 -6.00
C ALA A 350 9.23 24.92 -7.10
N LEU A 351 8.65 23.87 -7.68
CA LEU A 351 7.60 23.98 -8.70
C LEU A 351 6.36 24.70 -8.15
N SER A 352 5.87 24.28 -6.97
CA SER A 352 4.70 24.89 -6.34
C SER A 352 4.94 26.33 -5.90
N SER A 353 6.14 26.64 -5.41
CA SER A 353 6.53 28.00 -5.02
C SER A 353 6.67 28.92 -6.22
N ALA A 354 7.25 28.43 -7.32
CA ALA A 354 7.35 29.19 -8.56
C ALA A 354 5.96 29.51 -9.13
N GLU A 355 5.06 28.53 -9.20
CA GLU A 355 3.67 28.75 -9.63
C GLU A 355 2.96 29.75 -8.71
N TYR A 356 3.10 29.59 -7.40
CA TYR A 356 2.51 30.49 -6.41
C TYR A 356 2.97 31.94 -6.62
N LEU A 357 4.28 32.18 -6.74
CA LEU A 357 4.84 33.52 -6.96
C LEU A 357 4.42 34.10 -8.32
N LEU A 358 4.43 33.31 -9.39
CA LEU A 358 3.96 33.74 -10.71
C LEU A 358 2.48 34.13 -10.69
N ARG A 359 1.63 33.34 -10.02
CA ARG A 359 0.21 33.64 -9.85
C ARG A 359 0.01 35.01 -9.19
N PHE A 360 0.78 35.32 -8.15
CA PHE A 360 0.63 36.57 -7.39
C PHE A 360 1.26 37.79 -8.07
N TYR A 361 2.49 37.69 -8.58
CA TYR A 361 3.21 38.87 -9.09
C TYR A 361 3.02 39.12 -10.59
N VAL A 362 2.71 38.08 -11.37
CA VAL A 362 2.56 38.19 -12.82
C VAL A 362 1.09 38.08 -13.23
N PHE A 363 0.41 37.00 -12.83
CA PHE A 363 -0.93 36.72 -13.35
C PHE A 363 -2.05 37.46 -12.62
N TRP A 364 -1.84 37.92 -11.39
CA TRP A 364 -2.89 38.54 -10.55
C TRP A 364 -3.66 39.68 -11.25
N PRO A 365 -3.01 40.65 -11.93
CA PRO A 365 -3.74 41.71 -12.64
C PRO A 365 -4.64 41.18 -13.76
N TYR A 366 -4.17 40.16 -14.50
CA TYR A 366 -4.91 39.56 -15.61
C TYR A 366 -6.07 38.70 -15.12
N LEU A 367 -5.86 37.91 -14.07
CA LEU A 367 -6.91 37.06 -13.49
C LEU A 367 -8.05 37.91 -12.90
N PHE A 368 -7.74 39.08 -12.34
CA PHE A 368 -8.74 40.03 -11.89
C PHE A 368 -9.50 40.67 -13.06
N PHE A 369 -8.79 41.07 -14.12
CA PHE A 369 -9.38 41.70 -15.31
C PHE A 369 -10.40 40.81 -16.03
N PHE A 370 -10.10 39.51 -16.16
CA PHE A 370 -11.01 38.53 -16.78
C PHE A 370 -12.05 37.93 -15.81
N GLY A 371 -12.08 38.40 -14.55
CA GLY A 371 -13.07 38.05 -13.55
C GLY A 371 -12.91 36.67 -12.90
N PHE A 372 -13.84 36.35 -12.00
CA PHE A 372 -13.83 35.16 -11.12
C PHE A 372 -13.58 33.84 -11.88
N TYR A 373 -14.24 33.64 -13.03
CA TYR A 373 -14.11 32.38 -13.80
C TYR A 373 -12.69 32.16 -14.33
N SER A 374 -12.00 33.22 -14.76
CA SER A 374 -10.62 33.12 -15.26
C SER A 374 -9.66 32.69 -14.17
N PHE A 375 -9.81 33.25 -12.96
CA PHE A 375 -9.04 32.84 -11.78
C PHE A 375 -9.20 31.34 -11.48
N TRP A 376 -10.43 30.84 -11.41
CA TRP A 376 -10.67 29.42 -11.09
C TRP A 376 -10.22 28.48 -12.20
N LEU A 377 -10.39 28.87 -13.46
CA LEU A 377 -9.88 28.09 -14.59
C LEU A 377 -8.36 27.99 -14.54
N TYR A 378 -7.66 29.11 -14.36
CA TYR A 378 -6.20 29.13 -14.16
C TYR A 378 -5.81 28.23 -12.99
N PHE A 379 -6.49 28.39 -11.84
CA PHE A 379 -6.16 27.65 -10.62
C PHE A 379 -6.32 26.14 -10.80
N ILE A 380 -7.41 25.68 -11.41
CA ILE A 380 -7.66 24.27 -11.71
C ILE A 380 -6.63 23.71 -12.71
N VAL A 381 -6.27 24.47 -13.73
CA VAL A 381 -5.26 24.06 -14.71
C VAL A 381 -3.87 23.98 -14.04
N ALA A 382 -3.46 25.01 -13.31
CA ALA A 382 -2.17 25.07 -12.63
C ALA A 382 -2.00 23.94 -11.61
N ILE A 383 -2.99 23.74 -10.74
CA ILE A 383 -2.95 22.64 -9.77
C ILE A 383 -3.00 21.29 -10.49
N GLY A 384 -3.81 21.15 -11.54
CA GLY A 384 -3.86 19.94 -12.36
C GLY A 384 -2.50 19.59 -12.97
N LEU A 385 -1.76 20.57 -13.48
CA LEU A 385 -0.41 20.38 -14.02
C LEU A 385 0.60 19.99 -12.93
N ILE A 386 0.56 20.59 -11.74
CA ILE A 386 1.43 20.22 -10.62
C ILE A 386 1.18 18.77 -10.18
N TYR A 387 -0.10 18.38 -10.01
CA TYR A 387 -0.45 17.00 -9.66
C TYR A 387 -0.07 16.01 -10.76
N PHE A 388 -0.23 16.40 -12.03
CA PHE A 388 0.20 15.57 -13.16
C PHE A 388 1.71 15.42 -13.21
N PHE A 389 2.47 16.47 -12.88
CA PHE A 389 3.93 16.38 -12.76
C PHE A 389 4.35 15.40 -11.66
N GLY A 390 3.62 15.37 -10.53
CA GLY A 390 3.81 14.36 -9.48
C GLY A 390 3.77 12.92 -10.02
N LYS A 391 2.92 12.65 -11.02
CA LYS A 391 2.84 11.31 -11.64
C LYS A 391 4.13 10.89 -12.34
N PHE A 392 4.90 11.84 -12.85
CA PHE A 392 6.21 11.56 -13.43
C PHE A 392 7.23 11.16 -12.37
N LEU A 393 7.18 11.80 -11.20
CA LEU A 393 8.04 11.48 -10.05
C LEU A 393 7.73 10.09 -9.51
N GLU A 394 6.45 9.75 -9.37
CA GLU A 394 5.98 8.42 -8.95
C GLU A 394 6.43 7.32 -9.92
N GLY A 395 6.22 7.51 -11.23
CA GLY A 395 6.70 6.55 -12.23
C GLY A 395 8.23 6.46 -12.28
N ARG A 396 8.96 7.55 -12.00
CA ARG A 396 10.43 7.52 -11.88
C ARG A 396 10.84 6.70 -10.66
N ALA A 397 10.19 6.90 -9.52
CA ALA A 397 10.48 6.18 -8.29
C ALA A 397 10.22 4.67 -8.43
N ASP A 398 9.17 4.27 -9.15
CA ASP A 398 8.92 2.87 -9.55
C ASP A 398 10.07 2.29 -10.36
N LEU A 399 10.49 3.00 -11.41
CA LEU A 399 11.56 2.55 -12.29
C LEU A 399 12.92 2.51 -11.57
N ASP A 400 13.20 3.46 -10.68
CA ASP A 400 14.43 3.49 -9.90
C ASP A 400 14.47 2.37 -8.86
N SER A 401 13.36 2.10 -8.16
CA SER A 401 13.27 0.95 -7.25
C SER A 401 13.45 -0.36 -8.00
N ALA A 402 12.72 -0.56 -9.11
CA ALA A 402 12.89 -1.71 -9.98
C ALA A 402 14.33 -1.89 -10.47
N LYS A 403 15.01 -0.79 -10.84
CA LYS A 403 16.40 -0.78 -11.33
C LYS A 403 17.42 -1.07 -10.24
N LYS A 404 17.22 -0.57 -9.02
CA LYS A 404 18.20 -0.66 -7.92
C LYS A 404 18.00 -1.90 -7.06
N ILE A 405 16.75 -2.23 -6.74
CA ILE A 405 16.41 -3.44 -5.99
C ILE A 405 16.46 -4.68 -6.90
N GLY A 406 16.04 -4.54 -8.16
CA GLY A 406 16.10 -5.62 -9.16
C GLY A 406 14.87 -6.53 -9.20
N GLN A 407 13.79 -6.17 -8.48
CA GLN A 407 12.59 -7.00 -8.34
C GLN A 407 11.31 -6.28 -8.80
N PRO A 408 11.18 -5.91 -10.10
CA PRO A 408 10.03 -5.14 -10.59
C PRO A 408 8.69 -5.84 -10.38
N LYS A 409 8.65 -7.18 -10.51
CA LYS A 409 7.41 -7.95 -10.33
C LYS A 409 6.96 -8.01 -8.88
N VAL A 410 7.90 -8.09 -7.93
CA VAL A 410 7.61 -8.03 -6.49
C VAL A 410 7.03 -6.67 -6.12
N MET A 411 7.60 -5.59 -6.68
CA MET A 411 7.04 -4.25 -6.53
C MET A 411 5.61 -4.14 -7.10
N ALA A 412 5.35 -4.77 -8.24
CA ALA A 412 4.00 -4.82 -8.82
C ALA A 412 3.00 -5.54 -7.89
N GLU A 413 3.45 -6.59 -7.21
CA GLU A 413 2.65 -7.33 -6.24
C GLU A 413 2.36 -6.53 -4.97
N ALA A 414 3.38 -5.85 -4.42
CA ALA A 414 3.20 -4.91 -3.33
C ALA A 414 2.17 -3.82 -3.69
N LEU A 415 2.26 -3.25 -4.89
CA LEU A 415 1.28 -2.27 -5.38
C LEU A 415 -0.12 -2.87 -5.55
N ARG A 416 -0.24 -4.12 -6.01
CA ARG A 416 -1.55 -4.80 -6.08
C ARG A 416 -2.16 -4.95 -4.69
N LYS A 417 -1.39 -5.38 -3.68
CA LYS A 417 -1.85 -5.50 -2.29
C LYS A 417 -2.26 -4.14 -1.72
N ILE A 418 -1.44 -3.10 -1.86
CA ILE A 418 -1.74 -1.76 -1.31
C ILE A 418 -2.94 -1.12 -2.03
N ALA A 419 -2.97 -1.18 -3.36
CA ALA A 419 -3.95 -0.47 -4.16
C ALA A 419 -5.21 -1.29 -4.49
N PHE A 420 -5.40 -2.47 -3.90
CA PHE A 420 -6.47 -3.39 -4.30
C PHE A 420 -7.85 -2.73 -4.29
N ARG A 421 -8.20 -1.91 -3.28
CA ARG A 421 -9.49 -1.18 -3.25
C ARG A 421 -9.70 -0.25 -4.45
N ARG A 422 -8.63 0.35 -4.97
CA ARG A 422 -8.66 1.19 -6.18
C ARG A 422 -8.80 0.32 -7.44
N LEU A 423 -8.28 -0.91 -7.42
CA LEU A 423 -8.43 -1.92 -8.47
C LEU A 423 -9.79 -2.65 -8.44
N PHE A 424 -10.48 -2.60 -7.29
CA PHE A 424 -11.67 -3.41 -6.96
C PHE A 424 -13.07 -2.87 -7.35
N PRO A 425 -13.33 -1.87 -8.22
CA PRO A 425 -14.71 -1.69 -8.69
C PRO A 425 -15.10 -2.82 -9.67
N LEU A 426 -15.31 -4.04 -9.17
CA LEU A 426 -15.75 -5.24 -9.90
C LEU A 426 -17.12 -5.09 -10.56
N LYS A 427 -17.92 -4.07 -10.20
CA LYS A 427 -19.22 -3.80 -10.86
C LYS A 427 -19.11 -3.43 -12.36
N LYS A 428 -17.91 -3.26 -12.94
CA LYS A 428 -17.73 -2.78 -14.33
C LYS A 428 -16.58 -3.45 -15.12
N ARG A 429 -16.20 -4.70 -14.84
CA ARG A 429 -15.30 -5.44 -15.74
C ARG A 429 -16.11 -6.23 -16.76
N GLU A 430 -16.64 -5.53 -17.77
CA GLU A 430 -17.05 -6.19 -19.01
C GLU A 430 -15.80 -6.79 -19.71
N PRO A 431 -15.94 -7.89 -20.47
CA PRO A 431 -14.85 -8.45 -21.28
C PRO A 431 -14.22 -7.45 -22.28
N SER A 432 -14.94 -6.38 -22.61
CA SER A 432 -14.57 -5.26 -23.49
C SER A 432 -13.83 -4.12 -22.78
N PHE A 433 -13.63 -4.17 -21.45
CA PHE A 433 -13.15 -3.04 -20.66
C PHE A 433 -11.64 -2.80 -20.84
N ARG A 434 -11.26 -1.93 -21.78
CA ARG A 434 -9.93 -1.32 -21.83
C ARG A 434 -9.80 -0.39 -20.63
N GLY A 435 -9.10 -0.86 -19.59
CA GLY A 435 -8.98 -0.23 -18.28
C GLY A 435 -8.22 1.10 -18.24
N TYR A 436 -8.47 2.03 -19.16
CA TYR A 436 -7.89 3.37 -19.15
C TYR A 436 -9.03 4.39 -19.10
N ARG A 437 -9.27 5.01 -17.94
CA ARG A 437 -10.20 6.14 -17.82
C ARG A 437 -9.41 7.43 -17.71
N ARG A 438 -9.58 8.37 -18.66
CA ARG A 438 -8.98 9.72 -18.55
C ARG A 438 -9.28 10.40 -17.21
N SER A 439 -10.48 10.16 -16.68
CA SER A 439 -10.91 10.72 -15.40
C SER A 439 -10.09 10.25 -14.21
N GLU A 440 -9.43 9.10 -14.25
CA GLU A 440 -8.52 8.63 -13.18
C GLU A 440 -7.17 9.32 -13.26
N TRP A 441 -6.72 9.65 -14.46
CA TRP A 441 -5.50 10.44 -14.67
C TRP A 441 -5.68 11.90 -14.25
N LEU A 442 -6.86 12.49 -14.46
CA LEU A 442 -7.12 13.90 -14.11
C LEU A 442 -7.48 14.13 -12.63
N ARG A 443 -7.46 13.10 -11.78
CA ARG A 443 -7.66 13.27 -10.34
C ARG A 443 -6.52 14.07 -9.74
N PHE A 444 -6.82 14.89 -8.73
CA PHE A 444 -5.84 15.52 -7.84
C PHE A 444 -5.22 14.48 -6.90
N ASP A 445 -4.56 13.50 -7.51
CA ASP A 445 -3.77 12.45 -6.88
C ASP A 445 -2.41 12.46 -7.60
N PRO A 446 -1.28 12.66 -6.89
CA PRO A 446 0.03 12.66 -7.53
C PRO A 446 0.39 11.29 -8.10
N HIS A 447 -0.33 10.22 -7.73
CA HIS A 447 -0.07 8.88 -8.25
C HIS A 447 -0.71 8.66 -9.63
N PRO A 448 0.03 8.06 -10.59
CA PRO A 448 -0.59 7.45 -11.76
C PRO A 448 -1.59 6.36 -11.32
N PRO A 449 -2.57 6.01 -12.17
CA PRO A 449 -3.48 4.92 -11.86
C PRO A 449 -2.73 3.62 -11.52
N ALA A 450 -3.17 2.91 -10.49
CA ALA A 450 -2.46 1.73 -9.98
C ALA A 450 -2.28 0.64 -11.05
N TYR A 451 -3.31 0.37 -11.86
CA TYR A 451 -3.23 -0.60 -12.96
C TYR A 451 -2.12 -0.26 -13.97
N PHE A 452 -1.85 1.04 -14.18
CA PHE A 452 -0.83 1.50 -15.12
C PHE A 452 0.57 1.23 -14.57
N ARG A 453 0.80 1.54 -13.29
CA ARG A 453 2.06 1.28 -12.59
C ARG A 453 2.39 -0.21 -12.55
N ILE A 454 1.41 -1.03 -12.16
CA ILE A 454 1.52 -2.50 -12.12
C ILE A 454 1.90 -3.04 -13.51
N ALA A 455 1.13 -2.66 -14.54
CA ALA A 455 1.39 -3.13 -15.90
C ALA A 455 2.75 -2.65 -16.46
N GLN A 456 3.23 -1.48 -16.04
CA GLN A 456 4.56 -1.00 -16.43
C GLN A 456 5.65 -1.87 -15.80
N LEU A 457 5.55 -2.13 -14.50
CA LEU A 457 6.51 -2.94 -13.74
C LEU A 457 6.55 -4.40 -14.23
N GLU A 458 5.40 -5.02 -14.49
CA GLU A 458 5.33 -6.40 -14.99
C GLU A 458 6.00 -6.59 -16.36
N ARG A 459 6.00 -5.53 -17.19
CA ARG A 459 6.64 -5.53 -18.51
C ARG A 459 8.15 -5.34 -18.45
N LEU A 460 8.72 -4.97 -17.30
CA LEU A 460 10.16 -4.79 -17.14
C LEU A 460 10.85 -6.16 -17.04
N GLN A 461 11.51 -6.56 -18.12
CA GLN A 461 12.37 -7.76 -18.13
C GLN A 461 13.80 -7.47 -17.66
N SER A 462 14.33 -6.29 -18.03
CA SER A 462 15.71 -5.85 -17.73
C SER A 462 15.70 -4.42 -17.18
N PRO A 463 15.29 -4.20 -15.92
CA PRO A 463 15.21 -2.86 -15.33
C PRO A 463 16.58 -2.16 -15.23
N GLU A 464 17.68 -2.91 -15.13
CA GLU A 464 19.06 -2.42 -15.10
C GLU A 464 19.47 -1.64 -16.36
N LYS A 465 18.89 -1.98 -17.52
CA LYS A 465 19.19 -1.36 -18.82
C LYS A 465 18.52 -0.01 -19.04
N ILE A 466 17.70 0.46 -18.10
CA ILE A 466 17.04 1.76 -18.23
C ILE A 466 18.06 2.87 -18.03
N GLU A 467 18.42 3.60 -19.09
CA GLU A 467 19.40 4.70 -18.99
C GLU A 467 18.84 5.88 -18.17
N HIS A 468 17.68 6.42 -18.55
CA HIS A 468 17.06 7.59 -17.92
C HIS A 468 15.65 7.28 -17.40
N THR A 469 15.54 7.03 -16.09
CA THR A 469 14.25 6.67 -15.45
C THR A 469 13.23 7.79 -15.51
N PHE A 470 13.63 9.05 -15.33
CA PHE A 470 12.71 10.19 -15.41
C PHE A 470 12.13 10.39 -16.81
N LEU A 471 12.98 10.44 -17.85
CA LEU A 471 12.51 10.61 -19.25
C LEU A 471 11.60 9.45 -19.68
N LYS A 472 11.94 8.22 -19.27
CA LYS A 472 11.08 7.06 -19.51
C LYS A 472 9.74 7.20 -18.81
N SER A 473 9.71 7.62 -17.55
CA SER A 473 8.49 7.88 -16.80
C SER A 473 7.60 8.91 -17.50
N VAL A 474 8.16 10.05 -17.93
CA VAL A 474 7.41 11.07 -18.68
C VAL A 474 6.80 10.50 -19.95
N LYS A 475 7.61 9.80 -20.77
CA LYS A 475 7.15 9.21 -22.04
C LYS A 475 6.03 8.18 -21.80
N ASP A 476 6.20 7.31 -20.82
CA ASP A 476 5.25 6.25 -20.52
C ASP A 476 3.95 6.83 -19.93
N ALA A 477 4.04 7.80 -19.02
CA ALA A 477 2.88 8.47 -18.42
C ALA A 477 2.06 9.24 -19.46
N LEU A 478 2.71 10.01 -20.35
CA LEU A 478 2.01 10.71 -21.44
C LEU A 478 1.34 9.73 -22.41
N LYS A 479 2.03 8.63 -22.77
CA LYS A 479 1.46 7.58 -23.61
C LYS A 479 0.29 6.87 -22.92
N GLY A 480 0.37 6.64 -21.61
CA GLY A 480 -0.69 6.08 -20.78
C GLY A 480 -1.91 6.99 -20.74
N PHE A 481 -1.71 8.30 -20.55
CA PHE A 481 -2.77 9.30 -20.56
C PHE A 481 -3.45 9.43 -21.92
N LEU A 482 -2.70 9.45 -23.02
CA LEU A 482 -3.26 9.55 -24.38
C LEU A 482 -4.04 8.29 -24.80
N ARG A 483 -3.69 7.13 -24.25
CA ARG A 483 -4.39 5.87 -24.47
C ARG A 483 -5.66 5.72 -23.64
N ALA A 484 -5.75 6.46 -22.52
CA ALA A 484 -6.97 6.61 -21.75
C ALA A 484 -8.01 7.42 -22.51
#